data_AF-A0A381XCM5-F1
#
_entry.id   AF-A0A381XCM5-F1
#
_cell.length_a   1.000
_cell.length_b   1.000
_cell.length_c   1.000
_cell.angle_alpha   90.00
_cell.angle_beta   90.00
_cell.angle_gamma   90.00
#
_symmetry.space_group_name_H-M   'P 1'
#
loop_
_entity.id
_entity.type
_entity.pdbx_description
1 polymer ?
#
loop_
_entity_poly.entity_id
_entity_poly.type
_entity_poly.pdbx_seq_one_letter_code
_entity_poly.pdbx_strand_id
1 'polypeptide(L)' 'TAGYVDPGWKGNLTLELTNIARLPITMYAGMKIGQISFLRLTTRADRVYGTPSLGSKYQGQTLPTASRMHENFNKNP' A
#
# COMPACT_ATOMS: atom_id res chain seq x y z
N THR A 1 -9.97 -3.56 -0.55
CA THR A 1 -8.60 -4.07 -0.37
C THR A 1 -7.78 -3.72 -1.59
N ALA A 2 -6.51 -3.35 -1.42
CA ALA A 2 -5.56 -3.17 -2.53
C ALA A 2 -4.66 -4.41 -2.61
N GLY A 3 -4.54 -5.00 -3.80
CA GLY A 3 -3.80 -6.26 -4.01
C GLY A 3 -2.44 -6.11 -4.69
N TYR A 4 -2.12 -4.93 -5.22
CA TYR A 4 -0.89 -4.68 -5.98
C TYR A 4 -0.03 -3.61 -5.31
N VAL A 5 1.28 -3.77 -5.48
CA VAL A 5 2.28 -2.74 -5.19
C VAL A 5 2.73 -2.17 -6.53
N ASP A 6 2.45 -0.89 -6.75
CA ASP A 6 2.66 -0.27 -8.06
C ASP A 6 4.15 -0.11 -8.40
N PRO A 7 4.53 -0.16 -9.71
CA PRO A 7 5.89 0.10 -10.15
C PRO A 7 6.40 1.45 -9.64
N GLY A 8 7.63 1.47 -9.11
CA GLY A 8 8.25 2.66 -8.53
C GLY A 8 7.81 3.01 -7.11
N TRP A 9 6.96 2.18 -6.48
CA TRP A 9 6.69 2.26 -5.05
C TRP A 9 7.99 2.17 -4.23
N LYS A 10 8.09 3.01 -3.20
CA LYS A 10 9.14 2.97 -2.18
C LYS A 10 8.51 3.20 -0.81
N GLY A 11 8.73 2.28 0.13
CA GLY A 11 8.23 2.42 1.50
C GLY A 11 7.88 1.09 2.13
N ASN A 12 7.47 1.14 3.40
CA ASN A 12 6.96 -0.01 4.14
C ASN A 12 5.50 -0.26 3.75
N LEU A 13 5.11 -1.51 3.51
CA LEU A 13 3.73 -1.84 3.17
C LEU A 13 2.82 -1.74 4.39
N THR A 14 1.69 -1.04 4.25
CA THR A 14 0.62 -1.07 5.25
C THR A 14 -0.14 -2.39 5.11
N LEU A 15 -0.34 -3.12 6.22
CA LEU A 15 -1.13 -4.35 6.25
C LEU A 15 -2.50 -4.06 6.87
N GLU A 16 -3.56 -4.50 6.18
CA GLU A 16 -4.91 -4.56 6.74
C GLU A 16 -5.09 -5.95 7.37
N LEU A 17 -5.21 -6.03 8.70
CA LEU A 17 -5.33 -7.28 9.44
C LEU A 17 -6.68 -7.37 10.14
N THR A 18 -7.40 -8.47 9.92
CA THR A 18 -8.67 -8.76 10.59
C THR A 18 -8.62 -10.16 11.19
N ASN A 19 -8.96 -10.28 12.47
CA ASN A 19 -9.17 -11.57 13.12
C ASN A 19 -10.61 -12.05 12.87
N ILE A 20 -10.78 -13.11 12.09
CA ILE A 20 -12.09 -13.75 11.82
C ILE A 20 -12.39 -14.93 12.76
N ALA A 21 -11.45 -15.29 13.63
CA ALA A 21 -11.61 -16.38 14.59
C ALA A 21 -12.33 -15.92 15.85
N ARG A 22 -12.82 -16.89 16.64
CA ARG A 22 -13.51 -16.62 17.93
C ARG A 22 -12.54 -16.34 19.09
N LEU A 23 -11.26 -16.58 18.90
CA LEU A 23 -10.21 -16.40 19.91
C LEU A 23 -9.26 -15.27 19.50
N PRO A 24 -8.72 -14.50 20.46
CA PRO A 24 -7.65 -13.54 20.19
C PRO A 24 -6.42 -14.22 19.57
N ILE A 25 -5.73 -13.50 18.68
CA ILE A 25 -4.47 -13.94 18.08
C ILE A 25 -3.36 -13.00 18.55
N THR A 26 -2.35 -13.55 19.20
CA THR A 26 -1.16 -12.80 19.62
C THR A 26 -0.26 -12.53 18.41
N MET A 27 0.08 -11.26 18.20
CA MET A 27 1.00 -10.82 17.15
C MET A 27 2.35 -10.45 17.77
N TYR A 28 3.44 -10.92 17.16
CA TYR A 28 4.80 -10.62 17.62
C TYR A 28 5.54 -9.78 16.58
N ALA A 29 6.24 -8.74 17.04
CA ALA A 29 7.14 -7.99 16.16
C ALA A 29 8.21 -8.94 15.57
N GLY A 30 8.40 -8.88 14.26
CA GLY A 30 9.35 -9.74 13.53
C GLY A 30 8.80 -11.09 13.07
N MET A 31 7.55 -11.45 13.41
CA MET A 31 6.93 -12.67 12.86
C MET A 31 6.70 -12.55 11.35
N LYS A 32 6.80 -13.67 10.63
CA LYS A 32 6.40 -13.75 9.22
C LYS A 32 4.88 -13.59 9.12
N ILE A 33 4.39 -12.64 8.32
CA ILE A 33 2.96 -12.31 8.21
C ILE A 33 2.42 -12.34 6.78
N GLY A 34 3.28 -12.54 5.79
CA GLY A 34 2.91 -12.57 4.38
C GLY A 34 4.09 -12.84 3.47
N GLN A 35 3.85 -12.80 2.17
CA GLN A 35 4.83 -12.99 1.12
C GLN A 35 4.57 -12.02 -0.03
N ILE A 36 5.60 -11.69 -0.81
CA ILE A 36 5.51 -10.82 -1.99
C ILE A 36 5.84 -11.66 -3.22
N SER A 37 4.94 -11.63 -4.20
CA SER A 37 5.19 -12.18 -5.53
C SER A 37 5.46 -11.04 -6.51
N PHE A 38 6.48 -11.20 -7.35
CA PHE A 38 6.85 -10.22 -8.36
C PHE A 38 6.31 -10.63 -9.72
N LEU A 39 5.62 -9.72 -10.39
CA LEU A 39 5.14 -9.90 -11.75
C LEU A 39 5.92 -8.96 -12.68
N ARG A 40 6.41 -9.51 -13.79
CA ARG A 40 7.11 -8.72 -14.80
C ARG A 40 6.10 -8.01 -15.70
N LEU A 41 6.24 -6.69 -15.82
CA LEU A 41 5.52 -5.92 -16.83
C LEU A 41 6.03 -6.22 -18.24
N THR A 42 5.14 -6.13 -19.22
CA THR A 42 5.49 -6.31 -20.65
C THR A 42 6.44 -5.22 -21.14
N THR A 43 6.26 -3.99 -20.67
CA THR A 43 7.11 -2.83 -20.95
C THR A 43 7.36 -2.02 -19.67
N ARG A 44 8.28 -1.06 -19.73
CA ARG A 44 8.48 -0.10 -18.64
C ARG A 44 7.20 0.75 -18.47
N ALA A 45 6.82 1.03 -17.22
CA ALA A 45 5.72 1.94 -16.94
C ALA A 45 6.09 3.39 -17.27
N ASP A 46 5.25 4.07 -18.06
CA ASP A 46 5.45 5.48 -18.45
C ASP A 46 5.35 6.43 -17.24
N ARG A 47 4.42 6.14 -16.33
CA ARG A 47 4.22 6.88 -15.08
C ARG A 47 4.23 5.90 -13.92
N VAL A 48 5.27 5.98 -13.11
CA VAL A 48 5.45 5.15 -11.92
C VAL A 48 4.79 5.78 -10.70
N TYR A 49 4.51 4.98 -9.67
CA TYR A 49 3.99 5.49 -8.40
C TYR A 49 4.85 6.62 -7.84
N GLY A 50 4.20 7.68 -7.35
CA GLY A 50 4.85 8.92 -6.92
C GLY A 50 5.01 9.98 -8.03
N THR A 51 4.73 9.65 -9.29
CA THR A 51 4.66 10.67 -10.36
C THR A 51 3.57 11.71 -9.99
N PRO A 52 3.86 13.02 -9.99
CA PRO A 52 2.92 14.05 -9.52
C PRO A 52 1.53 13.97 -10.15
N SER A 53 1.44 13.67 -11.45
CA SER A 53 0.16 13.54 -12.16
C SER A 53 -0.73 12.39 -11.69
N LEU A 54 -0.17 11.38 -10.99
CA LEU A 54 -0.93 10.23 -10.49
C LEU A 54 -1.61 10.52 -9.14
N GLY A 55 -1.25 11.59 -8.43
CA GLY A 55 -1.79 11.88 -7.10
C GLY A 55 -1.56 10.73 -6.09
N SER A 56 -0.42 10.05 -6.23
CA SER A 56 0.03 8.99 -5.32
C SER A 56 0.19 9.54 -3.91
N LYS A 57 -0.43 8.88 -2.93
CA LYS A 57 -0.60 9.47 -1.59
C LYS A 57 0.40 8.97 -0.55
N TYR A 58 1.09 7.86 -0.83
CA TYR A 58 1.80 7.10 0.20
C TYR A 58 3.27 6.82 -0.12
N GLN A 59 3.83 7.50 -1.13
CA GLN A 59 5.23 7.30 -1.52
C GLN A 59 6.17 7.69 -0.37
N GLY A 60 7.10 6.79 -0.03
CA GLY A 60 8.07 6.99 1.04
C GLY A 60 7.56 6.70 2.46
N GLN A 61 6.38 6.10 2.63
CA GLN A 61 5.84 5.83 3.97
C GLN A 61 6.73 4.85 4.76
N THR A 62 6.91 5.13 6.06
CA THR A 62 7.71 4.29 6.98
C THR A 62 6.85 3.64 8.06
N LEU A 63 5.67 4.21 8.34
CA LEU A 63 4.68 3.72 9.30
C LEU A 63 3.36 3.44 8.58
N PRO A 64 2.41 2.72 9.22
CA PRO A 64 1.06 2.53 8.69
C PRO A 64 0.34 3.89 8.62
N THR A 65 0.48 4.56 7.48
CA THR A 65 -0.10 5.89 7.26
C THR A 65 -1.61 5.76 7.16
N ALA A 66 -2.34 6.58 7.91
CA ALA A 66 -3.79 6.62 7.87
C ALA A 66 -4.31 6.96 6.46
N SER A 67 -5.55 6.54 6.18
CA SER A 67 -6.18 6.76 4.87
C SER A 67 -6.21 8.24 4.48
N ARG A 68 -5.72 8.52 3.27
CA ARG A 68 -5.79 9.83 2.60
C ARG A 68 -6.86 9.86 1.50
N MET A 69 -7.87 8.99 1.59
CA MET A 69 -8.96 8.95 0.60
C MET A 69 -9.71 10.29 0.52
N HIS A 70 -9.79 11.03 1.63
CA HIS A 70 -10.44 12.34 1.69
C HIS A 70 -9.85 13.37 0.70
N GLU A 71 -8.56 13.30 0.38
CA GLU A 71 -7.90 14.21 -0.57
C GLU A 71 -8.48 14.12 -2.00
N ASN A 72 -9.12 13.01 -2.34
CA ASN A 72 -9.77 12.86 -3.65
C ASN A 72 -11.05 13.69 -3.77
N PHE A 73 -11.65 14.11 -2.66
CA PHE A 73 -12.93 14.85 -2.65
C PHE A 73 -12.74 16.36 -2.53
N ASN A 74 -11.54 16.83 -2.18
CA ASN A 74 -11.23 18.26 -2.04
C ASN A 74 -10.99 18.99 -3.37
N LYS A 75 -11.27 18.34 -4.50
CA LYS A 75 -11.33 19.02 -5.80
C LYS A 75 -12.69 19.69 -5.93
N ASN A 76 -12.81 20.92 -5.43
CA ASN A 76 -13.85 21.82 -5.95
C ASN A 76 -13.65 21.95 -7.47
N PRO A 77 -14.73 21.96 -8.28
CA PRO A 77 -14.64 22.28 -9.70
C PRO A 77 -13.99 23.65 -9.93
#